data_AF-A0A9P3HJ65-F1
#
_entry.id   AF-A0A9P3HJ65-F1
#
_cell.length_a   1.000
_cell.length_b   1.000
_cell.length_c   1.000
_cell.angle_alpha   90.00
_cell.angle_beta   90.00
_cell.angle_gamma   90.00
#
_symmetry.space_group_name_H-M   'P 1'
#
loop_
_entity.id
_entity.type
_entity.pdbx_description
1 polymer ?
#
loop_
_entity_poly.entity_id
_entity_poly.type
_entity_poly.pdbx_seq_one_letter_code
_entity_poly.pdbx_strand_id
1 'polypeptide(L)'
;MSKRPSEQTLDHPGAQIAKVDHVGSDNHLDDSFVSLKAQLALELFGSRPAKHETLAVEYVARMWQSPAPAPTIEGFHSFLLDVDPPPPPSGIVRSWNKLKDYFTAGNNNVFEHFDNFPSLVAAFAAAPRIPETSPVGLASVPDVTYLPPRQSVTQNKSKGSKAGSSSSNNNSNGSNGSSGSGSGSGSSRSSTISGGQLSPSTILKMRTLFRKNFDEYEGNAWELPSGAILDNLLADHIEKLPSESALHSFIIEDVKGILQMVTDETDRALLKTTLMDRSTEQLSALSPPEKAFLKKYNLPPDHLRNLLATSGWRTVGNSLKKKPDDEFQEAAHFSIQYLFTIYRQVGMVVPTDSTESWYTHVLWHFIGVLMHCPFRLEYQPGEAHSRASSHRRNKNRTREERQYTGHKADGLVITKLSRFELCAIEAAKKDNGPNGSKALDDTRKLAKMTKDMHDSVRDAATTNIRDTLVTFGARISALTITLYTMRQRPGRFYQLCTESSVSLPNMWTEENTMAVLGVLERILVFRKAMVRMGQQIPQWTSVSVGGSDPGSHDDKLAATLTSPHLIPDTDLTAVETVPEISLS
;
A
#
# COMPACT_ATOMS: atom_id res chain seq x y z
N MET A 1 -1.16 67.60 40.94
CA MET A 1 -2.44 68.25 40.57
C MET A 1 -2.72 68.00 39.10
N SER A 2 -3.63 67.09 38.77
CA SER A 2 -4.57 67.20 37.64
C SER A 2 -5.45 65.93 37.62
N LYS A 3 -6.74 66.13 37.38
CA LYS A 3 -7.86 65.21 37.65
C LYS A 3 -8.15 64.30 36.45
N ARG A 4 -8.74 63.13 36.76
CA ARG A 4 -9.42 62.19 35.84
C ARG A 4 -10.56 62.89 35.06
N PRO A 5 -10.91 62.41 33.85
CA PRO A 5 -12.22 62.61 33.27
C PRO A 5 -13.15 61.40 33.50
N SER A 6 -14.44 61.76 33.47
CA SER A 6 -15.64 61.06 33.91
C SER A 6 -16.30 60.19 32.85
N GLU A 7 -17.04 59.19 33.34
CA GLU A 7 -18.02 58.36 32.63
C GLU A 7 -19.16 59.19 32.02
N GLN A 8 -19.63 58.76 30.84
CA GLN A 8 -20.93 59.12 30.28
C GLN A 8 -21.65 57.83 29.87
N THR A 9 -22.77 57.59 30.55
CA THR A 9 -23.83 56.63 30.26
C THR A 9 -24.71 57.13 29.12
N LEU A 10 -25.04 56.27 28.16
CA LEU A 10 -26.07 56.49 27.15
C LEU A 10 -27.11 55.37 27.22
N ASP A 11 -28.36 55.80 27.37
CA ASP A 11 -29.59 55.00 27.41
C ASP A 11 -29.92 54.34 26.06
N HIS A 12 -30.38 53.10 26.09
CA HIS A 12 -31.07 52.44 24.97
C HIS A 12 -32.53 52.16 25.34
N PRO A 13 -33.51 52.52 24.50
CA PRO A 13 -34.92 52.19 24.73
C PRO A 13 -35.23 50.78 24.23
N GLY A 14 -36.05 50.07 25.02
CA GLY A 14 -36.49 48.71 24.74
C GLY A 14 -37.45 48.60 23.55
N ALA A 15 -37.33 47.48 22.83
CA ALA A 15 -38.31 47.02 21.85
C ALA A 15 -38.81 45.62 22.27
N GLN A 16 -40.13 45.50 22.23
CA GLN A 16 -40.94 44.38 22.68
C GLN A 16 -40.70 43.12 21.86
N ILE A 17 -40.56 41.98 22.54
CA ILE A 17 -40.56 40.65 21.92
C ILE A 17 -42.03 40.24 21.71
N ALA A 18 -42.47 40.24 20.46
CA ALA A 18 -43.72 39.60 20.06
C ALA A 18 -43.51 38.08 20.00
N LYS A 19 -44.37 37.33 20.71
CA LYS A 19 -44.58 35.90 20.50
C LYS A 19 -45.11 35.68 19.09
N VAL A 20 -44.46 34.80 18.33
CA VAL A 20 -45.01 34.24 17.09
C VAL A 20 -45.13 32.73 17.28
N ASP A 21 -46.32 32.26 16.94
CA ASP A 21 -46.82 30.90 17.09
C ASP A 21 -46.05 29.87 16.25
N HIS A 22 -45.99 28.65 16.76
CA HIS A 22 -45.55 27.46 16.03
C HIS A 22 -46.48 27.18 14.84
N VAL A 23 -45.94 27.30 13.63
CA VAL A 23 -46.50 26.75 12.39
C VAL A 23 -45.50 25.74 11.82
N GLY A 24 -46.01 24.60 11.37
CA GLY A 24 -45.28 23.36 11.05
C GLY A 24 -44.28 23.46 9.90
N SER A 25 -43.24 22.63 9.98
CA SER A 25 -42.24 22.43 8.94
C SER A 25 -42.69 21.36 7.95
N ASP A 26 -42.96 21.75 6.70
CA ASP A 26 -43.30 20.88 5.58
C ASP A 26 -42.07 20.38 4.80
N ASN A 27 -42.15 19.11 4.37
CA ASN A 27 -41.17 18.29 3.63
C ASN A 27 -41.05 18.61 2.12
N HIS A 28 -41.19 19.86 1.68
CA HIS A 28 -41.36 20.16 0.25
C HIS A 28 -40.14 19.95 -0.69
N LEU A 29 -38.92 19.80 -0.15
CA LEU A 29 -37.70 19.67 -0.97
C LEU A 29 -37.42 18.24 -1.45
N ASP A 30 -37.87 17.22 -0.72
CA ASP A 30 -37.60 15.81 -1.04
C ASP A 30 -38.49 15.35 -2.23
N ASP A 31 -39.73 15.82 -2.27
CA ASP A 31 -40.71 15.47 -3.32
C ASP A 31 -40.29 15.96 -4.72
N SER A 32 -39.61 17.11 -4.80
CA SER A 32 -39.18 17.71 -6.08
C SER A 32 -38.04 16.91 -6.74
N PHE A 33 -37.12 16.39 -5.93
CA PHE A 33 -36.00 15.56 -6.40
C PHE A 33 -36.45 14.16 -6.78
N VAL A 34 -37.38 13.59 -6.00
CA VAL A 34 -38.04 12.32 -6.32
C VAL A 34 -38.83 12.42 -7.62
N SER A 35 -39.50 13.56 -7.88
CA SER A 35 -40.23 13.81 -9.13
C SER A 35 -39.30 13.89 -10.36
N LEU A 36 -38.16 14.59 -10.26
CA LEU A 36 -37.17 14.65 -11.34
C LEU A 36 -36.60 13.27 -11.65
N LYS A 37 -36.23 12.50 -10.62
CA LYS A 37 -35.71 11.12 -10.77
C LYS A 37 -36.74 10.20 -11.45
N ALA A 38 -38.01 10.32 -11.07
CA ALA A 38 -39.09 9.51 -11.63
C ALA A 38 -39.38 9.87 -13.10
N GLN A 39 -39.38 11.17 -13.44
CA GLN A 39 -39.69 11.65 -14.78
C GLN A 39 -38.56 11.36 -15.78
N LEU A 40 -37.29 11.54 -15.37
CA LEU A 40 -36.14 11.15 -16.18
C LEU A 40 -36.16 9.65 -16.49
N ALA A 41 -36.47 8.83 -15.48
CA ALA A 41 -36.52 7.39 -15.64
C ALA A 41 -37.70 6.94 -16.52
N LEU A 42 -38.83 7.64 -16.47
CA LEU A 42 -40.01 7.38 -17.30
C LEU A 42 -39.75 7.70 -18.78
N GLU A 43 -39.12 8.84 -19.08
CA GLU A 43 -38.83 9.24 -20.46
C GLU A 43 -37.74 8.40 -21.13
N LEU A 44 -36.71 8.03 -20.38
CA LEU A 44 -35.57 7.29 -20.92
C LEU A 44 -35.84 5.79 -21.05
N PHE A 45 -36.69 5.23 -20.18
CA PHE A 45 -36.82 3.78 -20.02
C PHE A 45 -38.27 3.29 -19.95
N GLY A 46 -39.26 4.19 -20.04
CA GLY A 46 -40.68 3.84 -19.98
C GLY A 46 -41.20 3.58 -18.57
N SER A 47 -42.40 2.98 -18.47
CA SER A 47 -43.18 2.90 -17.23
C SER A 47 -42.58 2.05 -16.09
N ARG A 48 -41.51 1.28 -16.34
CA ARG A 48 -40.82 0.45 -15.33
C ARG A 48 -39.32 0.29 -15.65
N PRO A 49 -38.46 1.24 -15.23
CA PRO A 49 -37.01 1.12 -15.42
C PRO A 49 -36.46 -0.09 -14.65
N ALA A 50 -35.54 -0.82 -15.26
CA ALA A 50 -34.82 -1.90 -14.60
C ALA A 50 -33.87 -1.35 -13.52
N LYS A 51 -33.52 -2.17 -12.52
CA LYS A 51 -32.69 -1.76 -11.37
C LYS A 51 -31.37 -1.06 -11.76
N HIS A 52 -30.75 -1.47 -12.86
CA HIS A 52 -29.51 -0.87 -13.37
C HIS A 52 -29.74 0.48 -14.07
N GLU A 53 -30.93 0.73 -14.62
CA GLU A 53 -31.32 2.00 -15.22
C GLU A 53 -31.63 3.04 -14.15
N THR A 54 -32.31 2.65 -13.05
CA THR A 54 -32.49 3.51 -11.87
C THR A 54 -31.16 3.92 -11.24
N LEU A 55 -30.19 3.00 -11.19
CA LEU A 55 -28.84 3.27 -10.69
C LEU A 55 -28.05 4.22 -11.60
N ALA A 56 -28.27 4.17 -12.92
CA ALA A 56 -27.67 5.11 -13.86
C ALA A 56 -28.20 6.54 -13.66
N VAL A 57 -29.51 6.71 -13.49
CA VAL A 57 -30.14 8.01 -13.19
C VAL A 57 -29.65 8.56 -11.84
N GLU A 58 -29.54 7.70 -10.82
CA GLU A 58 -29.05 8.09 -9.50
C GLU A 58 -27.56 8.46 -9.49
N TYR A 59 -26.74 7.78 -10.31
CA TYR A 59 -25.33 8.10 -10.49
C TYR A 59 -25.13 9.50 -11.08
N VAL A 60 -25.91 9.85 -12.12
CA VAL A 60 -25.89 11.18 -12.75
C VAL A 60 -26.33 12.27 -11.77
N ALA A 61 -27.42 12.03 -11.03
CA ALA A 61 -27.93 12.97 -10.04
C ALA A 61 -26.94 13.22 -8.89
N ARG A 62 -26.17 12.21 -8.47
CA ARG A 62 -25.12 12.35 -7.45
C ARG A 62 -23.87 13.05 -7.96
N MET A 63 -23.47 12.84 -9.22
CA MET A 63 -22.33 13.55 -9.80
C MET A 63 -22.60 15.05 -9.96
N TRP A 64 -23.86 15.43 -10.20
CA TRP A 64 -24.29 16.82 -10.23
C TRP A 64 -24.26 17.53 -8.86
N GLN A 65 -24.23 16.78 -7.75
CA GLN A 65 -24.10 17.33 -6.39
C GLN A 65 -22.65 17.68 -6.01
N SER A 66 -21.67 17.45 -6.90
CA SER A 66 -20.25 17.75 -6.68
C SER A 66 -19.92 19.23 -7.00
N PRO A 67 -19.02 19.91 -6.28
CA PRO A 67 -18.88 21.36 -6.38
C PRO A 67 -18.22 21.78 -7.69
N ALA A 68 -19.02 22.46 -8.52
CA ALA A 68 -18.71 23.14 -9.79
C ALA A 68 -18.70 22.25 -11.05
N PRO A 69 -19.26 22.75 -12.19
CA PRO A 69 -19.74 24.11 -12.42
C PRO A 69 -21.22 24.33 -12.00
N ALA A 70 -21.65 25.60 -11.95
CA ALA A 70 -22.96 26.03 -11.47
C ALA A 70 -24.13 25.29 -12.16
N PRO A 71 -25.26 25.07 -11.46
CA PRO A 71 -26.32 24.21 -11.95
C PRO A 71 -27.19 24.93 -12.99
N THR A 72 -26.63 25.17 -14.17
CA THR A 72 -27.39 25.60 -15.36
C THR A 72 -27.65 24.40 -16.25
N ILE A 73 -28.72 24.45 -17.05
CA ILE A 73 -29.02 23.41 -18.06
C ILE A 73 -27.85 23.28 -19.04
N GLU A 74 -27.24 24.41 -19.41
CA GLU A 74 -26.03 24.45 -20.26
C GLU A 74 -24.82 23.80 -19.58
N GLY A 75 -24.67 23.95 -18.26
CA GLY A 75 -23.64 23.28 -17.46
C GLY A 75 -23.83 21.77 -17.37
N PHE A 76 -25.07 21.30 -17.31
CA PHE A 76 -25.41 19.86 -17.29
C PHE A 76 -25.16 19.23 -18.65
N HIS A 77 -25.54 19.94 -19.70
CA HIS A 77 -25.31 19.54 -21.08
C HIS A 77 -23.81 19.48 -21.41
N SER A 78 -23.01 20.49 -21.01
CA SER A 78 -21.56 20.47 -21.16
C SER A 78 -20.88 19.39 -20.30
N PHE A 79 -21.38 19.12 -19.10
CA PHE A 79 -20.87 18.01 -18.27
C PHE A 79 -21.04 16.63 -18.93
N LEU A 80 -22.15 16.38 -19.62
CA LEU A 80 -22.40 15.10 -20.32
C LEU A 80 -21.61 14.96 -21.63
N LEU A 81 -21.26 16.08 -22.28
CA LEU A 81 -20.66 16.09 -23.61
C LEU A 81 -19.16 16.39 -23.64
N ASP A 82 -18.64 17.25 -22.75
CA ASP A 82 -17.25 17.76 -22.81
C ASP A 82 -16.30 17.20 -21.74
N VAL A 83 -16.82 16.73 -20.61
CA VAL A 83 -16.01 16.15 -19.54
C VAL A 83 -16.14 14.64 -19.66
N ASP A 84 -15.05 13.91 -19.95
CA ASP A 84 -15.01 12.46 -19.80
C ASP A 84 -15.28 12.15 -18.31
N PRO A 85 -16.52 11.78 -17.93
CA PRO A 85 -16.80 11.54 -16.53
C PRO A 85 -16.15 10.22 -16.13
N PRO A 86 -15.85 10.01 -14.84
CA PRO A 86 -15.34 8.72 -14.38
C PRO A 86 -16.25 7.60 -14.89
N PRO A 87 -15.67 6.55 -15.51
CA PRO A 87 -16.44 5.53 -16.20
C PRO A 87 -17.44 4.92 -15.20
N PRO A 88 -18.72 4.80 -15.58
CA PRO A 88 -19.71 4.26 -14.69
C PRO A 88 -19.33 2.81 -14.31
N PRO A 89 -19.75 2.33 -13.12
CA PRO A 89 -19.60 0.92 -12.74
C PRO A 89 -20.04 0.00 -13.88
N SER A 90 -19.32 -1.10 -14.10
CA SER A 90 -19.51 -2.01 -15.25
C SER A 90 -20.97 -2.46 -15.46
N GLY A 91 -21.76 -2.53 -14.40
CA GLY A 91 -23.17 -2.89 -14.43
C GLY A 91 -24.14 -1.84 -15.01
N ILE A 92 -23.72 -0.59 -15.26
CA ILE A 92 -24.61 0.49 -15.74
C ILE A 92 -24.12 1.19 -17.03
N VAL A 93 -22.99 0.75 -17.61
CA VAL A 93 -22.35 1.33 -18.82
C VAL A 93 -23.32 1.43 -20.00
N ARG A 94 -24.14 0.40 -20.21
CA ARG A 94 -25.10 0.36 -21.33
C ARG A 94 -26.21 1.42 -21.17
N SER A 95 -26.71 1.60 -19.95
CA SER A 95 -27.72 2.62 -19.64
C SER A 95 -27.15 4.03 -19.66
N TRP A 96 -25.87 4.17 -19.28
CA TRP A 96 -25.12 5.42 -19.42
C TRP A 96 -24.97 5.86 -20.88
N ASN A 97 -24.62 4.95 -21.79
CA ASN A 97 -24.49 5.29 -23.20
C ASN A 97 -25.84 5.69 -23.83
N LYS A 98 -26.94 5.00 -23.47
CA LYS A 98 -28.29 5.41 -23.89
C LYS A 98 -28.66 6.83 -23.44
N LEU A 99 -28.27 7.20 -22.21
CA LEU A 99 -28.47 8.55 -21.69
C LEU A 99 -27.69 9.58 -22.51
N LYS A 100 -26.41 9.28 -22.82
CA LYS A 100 -25.56 10.15 -23.63
C LYS A 100 -26.12 10.32 -25.05
N ASP A 101 -26.57 9.24 -25.67
CA ASP A 101 -27.17 9.24 -27.00
C ASP A 101 -28.46 10.06 -27.04
N TYR A 102 -29.31 9.97 -26.00
CA TYR A 102 -30.55 10.73 -25.87
C TYR A 102 -30.30 12.26 -25.88
N PHE A 103 -29.32 12.73 -25.11
CA PHE A 103 -28.97 14.16 -25.06
C PHE A 103 -28.19 14.62 -26.30
N THR A 104 -27.33 13.77 -26.87
CA THR A 104 -26.60 14.08 -28.11
C THR A 104 -27.55 14.23 -29.30
N ALA A 105 -28.72 13.59 -29.27
CA ALA A 105 -29.77 13.75 -30.28
C ALA A 105 -30.57 15.06 -30.19
N GLY A 106 -30.25 15.95 -29.23
CA GLY A 106 -30.87 17.27 -29.09
C GLY A 106 -32.24 17.28 -28.40
N ASN A 107 -32.62 16.21 -27.73
CA ASN A 107 -33.87 16.12 -26.97
C ASN A 107 -33.74 16.84 -25.61
N ASN A 108 -33.98 18.15 -25.60
CA ASN A 108 -33.87 19.02 -24.40
C ASN A 108 -35.21 19.26 -23.68
N ASN A 109 -36.32 18.75 -24.21
CA ASN A 109 -37.69 19.06 -23.77
C ASN A 109 -37.99 18.63 -22.32
N VAL A 110 -37.23 17.70 -21.75
CA VAL A 110 -37.33 17.27 -20.35
C VAL A 110 -37.15 18.44 -19.37
N PHE A 111 -36.31 19.43 -19.72
CA PHE A 111 -36.05 20.59 -18.86
C PHE A 111 -37.04 21.73 -19.04
N GLU A 112 -37.75 21.78 -20.18
CA GLU A 112 -38.78 22.79 -20.46
C GLU A 112 -40.05 22.59 -19.62
N HIS A 113 -40.25 21.41 -19.02
CA HIS A 113 -41.38 21.12 -18.15
C HIS A 113 -41.18 21.56 -16.67
N PHE A 114 -40.04 22.16 -16.32
CA PHE A 114 -39.76 22.65 -14.97
C PHE A 114 -39.78 24.19 -14.92
N ASP A 115 -40.98 24.78 -14.99
CA ASP A 115 -41.21 26.23 -14.91
C ASP A 115 -40.59 26.91 -13.66
N ASN A 116 -40.21 26.14 -12.64
CA ASN A 116 -39.63 26.61 -11.39
C ASN A 116 -38.14 26.26 -11.19
N PHE A 117 -37.43 25.81 -12.23
CA PHE A 117 -36.02 25.41 -12.12
C PHE A 117 -35.10 26.50 -11.53
N PRO A 118 -35.21 27.79 -11.91
CA PRO A 118 -34.42 28.87 -11.29
C PRO A 118 -34.72 29.08 -9.81
N SER A 119 -35.99 28.92 -9.39
CA SER A 119 -36.43 29.03 -7.99
C SER A 119 -35.88 27.89 -7.13
N LEU A 120 -35.78 26.68 -7.70
CA LEU A 120 -35.20 25.51 -7.04
C LEU A 120 -33.70 25.72 -6.78
N VAL A 121 -32.96 26.23 -7.77
CA VAL A 121 -31.53 26.55 -7.68
C VAL A 121 -31.28 27.64 -6.63
N ALA A 122 -32.13 28.67 -6.57
CA ALA A 122 -32.04 29.74 -5.57
C ALA A 122 -32.31 29.24 -4.14
N ALA A 123 -33.28 28.34 -3.95
CA ALA A 123 -33.59 27.73 -2.65
C ALA A 123 -32.44 26.84 -2.14
N PHE A 124 -31.76 26.11 -3.03
CA PHE A 124 -30.58 25.31 -2.68
C PHE A 124 -29.37 26.15 -2.28
N ALA A 125 -29.17 27.30 -2.92
CA ALA A 125 -28.09 28.22 -2.56
C ALA A 125 -28.32 28.95 -1.21
N ALA A 126 -29.57 29.02 -0.75
CA ALA A 126 -29.98 29.76 0.45
C ALA A 126 -30.19 28.89 1.71
N ALA A 127 -30.08 27.56 1.62
CA ALA A 127 -30.29 26.67 2.77
C ALA A 127 -29.22 26.88 3.88
N PRO A 128 -29.61 27.06 5.15
CA PRO A 128 -28.66 27.28 6.24
C PRO A 128 -27.86 26.01 6.54
N ARG A 129 -26.55 26.19 6.76
CA ARG A 129 -25.62 25.11 7.09
C ARG A 129 -25.93 24.56 8.49
N ILE A 130 -25.98 23.24 8.61
CA ILE A 130 -26.16 22.52 9.88
C ILE A 130 -24.98 22.85 10.83
N PRO A 131 -25.20 23.29 12.07
CA PRO A 131 -24.12 23.49 13.03
C PRO A 131 -23.59 22.14 13.55
N GLU A 132 -22.27 22.01 13.63
CA GLU A 132 -21.60 20.92 14.32
C GLU A 132 -21.97 20.92 15.81
N THR A 133 -22.40 19.75 16.30
CA THR A 133 -22.66 19.52 17.73
C THR A 133 -21.36 19.61 18.53
N SER A 134 -21.25 20.60 19.42
CA SER A 134 -20.17 20.71 20.41
C SER A 134 -20.34 19.68 21.54
N PRO A 135 -19.25 19.12 22.11
CA PRO A 135 -19.32 18.21 23.24
C PRO A 135 -19.48 18.94 24.58
N VAL A 136 -20.28 18.34 25.45
CA VAL A 136 -20.59 18.72 26.82
C VAL A 136 -19.32 18.76 27.68
N GLY A 137 -19.13 19.85 28.42
CA GLY A 137 -18.01 20.04 29.35
C GLY A 137 -18.12 19.16 30.60
N LEU A 138 -16.98 18.66 31.06
CA LEU A 138 -16.80 18.09 32.39
C LEU A 138 -15.73 18.87 33.14
N ALA A 139 -16.08 19.17 34.39
CA ALA A 139 -15.42 20.10 35.28
C ALA A 139 -14.03 19.65 35.76
N SER A 140 -13.26 20.67 36.11
CA SER A 140 -11.94 20.68 36.76
C SER A 140 -11.88 19.97 38.11
N VAL A 141 -10.79 19.24 38.36
CA VAL A 141 -10.27 18.91 39.71
C VAL A 141 -8.73 19.05 39.67
N PRO A 142 -8.06 19.61 40.70
CA PRO A 142 -6.72 20.19 40.59
C PRO A 142 -5.56 19.26 40.97
N ASP A 143 -4.38 19.71 40.55
CA ASP A 143 -2.99 19.36 40.92
C ASP A 143 -2.72 18.25 41.94
N VAL A 144 -1.93 17.27 41.51
CA VAL A 144 -1.07 16.47 42.40
C VAL A 144 0.34 16.41 41.84
N THR A 145 1.27 16.93 42.63
CA THR A 145 2.72 17.01 42.43
C THR A 145 3.40 15.64 42.41
N TYR A 146 4.37 15.52 41.51
CA TYR A 146 5.27 14.37 41.37
C TYR A 146 6.21 14.22 42.59
N LEU A 147 6.35 13.00 43.11
CA LEU A 147 7.48 12.55 43.93
C LEU A 147 8.09 11.26 43.34
N PRO A 148 9.42 11.05 43.45
CA PRO A 148 10.16 9.99 42.76
C PRO A 148 10.07 8.61 43.47
N PRO A 149 10.44 7.51 42.78
CA PRO A 149 10.10 6.15 43.21
C PRO A 149 10.95 5.67 44.39
N ARG A 150 10.26 5.11 45.40
CA ARG A 150 10.86 4.36 46.50
C ARG A 150 11.03 2.89 46.12
N GLN A 151 12.23 2.37 46.39
CA GLN A 151 12.63 0.98 46.34
C GLN A 151 11.70 0.09 47.18
N SER A 152 11.28 -1.06 46.65
CA SER A 152 10.65 -2.11 47.45
C SER A 152 11.61 -3.28 47.65
N VAL A 153 11.99 -3.41 48.92
CA VAL A 153 12.71 -4.51 49.55
C VAL A 153 11.85 -5.78 49.58
N THR A 154 12.55 -6.90 49.45
CA THR A 154 12.16 -8.30 49.68
C THR A 154 11.34 -8.53 50.96
N GLN A 155 10.23 -9.27 50.88
CA GLN A 155 9.78 -10.11 51.98
C GLN A 155 9.24 -11.46 51.51
N ASN A 156 9.89 -12.50 52.03
CA ASN A 156 9.46 -13.89 52.04
C ASN A 156 8.09 -14.05 52.68
N LYS A 157 7.22 -14.89 52.10
CA LYS A 157 6.25 -15.68 52.87
C LYS A 157 6.18 -17.11 52.35
N SER A 158 6.57 -17.99 53.26
CA SER A 158 6.60 -19.44 53.17
C SER A 158 5.26 -20.06 53.56
N LYS A 159 5.09 -21.32 53.11
CA LYS A 159 4.27 -22.41 53.66
C LYS A 159 2.78 -22.45 53.29
N GLY A 160 2.43 -23.55 52.64
CA GLY A 160 1.06 -23.99 52.39
C GLY A 160 1.03 -25.29 51.57
N SER A 161 1.65 -26.33 52.10
CA SER A 161 1.62 -27.71 51.59
C SER A 161 0.21 -28.31 51.63
N LYS A 162 -0.26 -28.92 50.53
CA LYS A 162 -1.16 -30.08 50.61
C LYS A 162 -0.99 -30.99 49.40
N ALA A 163 -0.66 -32.24 49.72
CA ALA A 163 -0.50 -33.37 48.81
C ALA A 163 -1.84 -34.07 48.54
N GLY A 164 -1.85 -34.85 47.46
CA GLY A 164 -2.84 -35.87 47.10
C GLY A 164 -2.85 -36.02 45.57
N SER A 165 -2.11 -36.94 44.96
CA SER A 165 -2.51 -38.35 44.66
C SER A 165 -3.87 -38.41 43.95
N SER A 166 -4.12 -39.07 42.82
CA SER A 166 -3.46 -40.16 42.11
C SER A 166 -4.37 -40.53 40.91
N SER A 167 -3.88 -41.42 40.03
CA SER A 167 -4.66 -42.33 39.17
C SER A 167 -5.01 -41.89 37.74
N SER A 168 -4.16 -42.36 36.83
CA SER A 168 -4.46 -43.18 35.64
C SER A 168 -5.93 -43.55 35.37
N ASN A 169 -6.38 -43.44 34.11
CA ASN A 169 -6.75 -44.63 33.31
C ASN A 169 -6.96 -44.34 31.81
N ASN A 170 -6.56 -45.33 31.02
CA ASN A 170 -6.85 -45.52 29.60
C ASN A 170 -8.35 -45.78 29.35
N ASN A 171 -8.89 -45.47 28.16
CA ASN A 171 -9.07 -46.43 27.06
C ASN A 171 -10.14 -46.00 26.01
N SER A 172 -9.78 -46.19 24.74
CA SER A 172 -10.54 -46.69 23.58
C SER A 172 -11.96 -46.19 23.18
N ASN A 173 -12.02 -45.81 21.89
CA ASN A 173 -13.01 -46.13 20.83
C ASN A 173 -14.49 -45.71 20.94
N GLY A 174 -15.01 -45.20 19.81
CA GLY A 174 -16.42 -45.35 19.45
C GLY A 174 -17.00 -44.22 18.61
N SER A 175 -17.04 -44.42 17.30
CA SER A 175 -17.76 -43.65 16.27
C SER A 175 -19.29 -43.62 16.48
N ASN A 176 -19.94 -42.46 16.26
CA ASN A 176 -20.99 -42.25 15.26
C ASN A 176 -21.71 -40.89 15.40
N GLY A 177 -21.85 -40.19 14.27
CA GLY A 177 -23.16 -39.80 13.74
C GLY A 177 -23.83 -38.50 14.22
N SER A 178 -23.82 -37.53 13.30
CA SER A 178 -24.95 -36.67 12.90
C SER A 178 -25.14 -35.29 13.55
N SER A 179 -25.14 -34.30 12.64
CA SER A 179 -26.04 -33.13 12.56
C SER A 179 -25.99 -32.05 13.64
N GLY A 180 -25.49 -30.88 13.27
CA GLY A 180 -25.68 -29.64 14.03
C GLY A 180 -25.14 -28.42 13.28
N SER A 181 -26.04 -27.74 12.57
CA SER A 181 -25.89 -26.44 11.93
C SER A 181 -25.33 -25.38 12.90
N GLY A 182 -24.32 -24.61 12.48
CA GLY A 182 -23.76 -23.56 13.35
C GLY A 182 -22.77 -22.64 12.64
N SER A 183 -23.31 -21.56 12.08
CA SER A 183 -22.78 -20.19 12.08
C SER A 183 -21.26 -20.01 12.04
N GLY A 184 -20.76 -19.70 10.83
CA GLY A 184 -19.39 -19.27 10.61
C GLY A 184 -19.07 -17.96 11.34
N SER A 185 -18.21 -18.04 12.35
CA SER A 185 -17.39 -16.93 12.82
C SER A 185 -15.93 -17.36 12.70
N GLY A 186 -15.37 -17.12 11.52
CA GLY A 186 -13.95 -17.32 11.23
C GLY A 186 -13.13 -16.29 12.00
N SER A 187 -12.88 -16.56 13.28
CA SER A 187 -11.93 -15.82 14.09
C SER A 187 -10.53 -16.13 13.59
N SER A 188 -10.07 -15.34 12.64
CA SER A 188 -8.69 -15.30 12.16
C SER A 188 -7.75 -15.00 13.32
N ARG A 189 -7.26 -16.05 13.98
CA ARG A 189 -6.12 -15.96 14.90
C ARG A 189 -4.88 -15.61 14.09
N SER A 190 -4.71 -14.32 13.83
CA SER A 190 -3.39 -13.75 13.53
C SER A 190 -2.55 -13.94 14.79
N SER A 191 -1.73 -14.99 14.81
CA SER A 191 -0.74 -15.17 15.87
C SER A 191 0.36 -14.15 15.64
N THR A 192 0.12 -12.92 16.09
CA THR A 192 1.18 -11.96 16.40
C THR A 192 2.01 -12.60 17.49
N ILE A 193 3.09 -13.28 17.11
CA ILE A 193 4.12 -13.74 18.04
C ILE A 193 4.84 -12.48 18.50
N SER A 194 4.25 -11.79 19.47
CA SER A 194 4.96 -10.83 20.32
C SER A 194 6.18 -11.55 20.90
N GLY A 195 7.34 -10.89 20.91
CA GLY A 195 8.66 -11.42 21.30
C GLY A 195 8.82 -12.00 22.72
N GLY A 196 7.91 -12.88 23.14
CA GLY A 196 8.17 -13.84 24.20
C GLY A 196 9.20 -14.85 23.73
N GLN A 197 10.06 -15.29 24.65
CA GLN A 197 10.99 -16.38 24.38
C GLN A 197 10.23 -17.52 23.71
N LEU A 198 10.66 -17.87 22.49
CA LEU A 198 10.14 -19.02 21.78
C LEU A 198 10.29 -20.25 22.69
N SER A 199 9.29 -21.11 22.69
CA SER A 199 9.40 -22.34 23.47
C SER A 199 10.64 -23.12 23.03
N PRO A 200 11.33 -23.85 23.93
CA PRO A 200 12.51 -24.63 23.56
C PRO A 200 12.27 -25.56 22.36
N SER A 201 11.06 -26.11 22.23
CA SER A 201 10.69 -26.97 21.09
C SER A 201 10.55 -26.18 19.78
N THR A 202 10.07 -24.94 19.83
CA THR A 202 10.03 -24.03 18.67
C THR A 202 11.44 -23.66 18.20
N ILE A 203 12.33 -23.34 19.15
CA ILE A 203 13.74 -23.03 18.84
C ILE A 203 14.41 -24.24 18.20
N LEU A 204 14.22 -25.44 18.77
CA LEU A 204 14.77 -26.67 18.21
C LEU A 204 14.28 -26.92 16.79
N LYS A 205 12.96 -26.82 16.54
CA LYS A 205 12.38 -26.97 15.19
C LYS A 205 12.97 -25.97 14.19
N MET A 206 13.12 -24.72 14.60
CA MET A 206 13.71 -23.67 13.76
C MET A 206 15.17 -23.99 13.42
N ARG A 207 15.98 -24.42 14.39
CA ARG A 207 17.37 -24.81 14.17
C ARG A 207 17.49 -26.04 13.27
N THR A 208 16.65 -27.06 13.47
CA THR A 208 16.60 -28.24 12.61
C THR A 208 16.24 -27.87 11.18
N LEU A 209 15.24 -27.01 10.99
CA LEU A 209 14.85 -26.53 9.65
C LEU A 209 15.96 -25.70 9.01
N PHE A 210 16.61 -24.82 9.78
CA PHE A 210 17.75 -24.05 9.32
C PHE A 210 18.89 -24.96 8.85
N ARG A 211 19.30 -25.94 9.67
CA ARG A 211 20.40 -26.85 9.33
C ARG A 211 20.07 -27.69 8.11
N LYS A 212 18.85 -28.24 8.03
CA LYS A 212 18.37 -28.93 6.84
C LYS A 212 18.52 -28.07 5.58
N ASN A 213 17.99 -26.85 5.60
CA ASN A 213 18.10 -25.93 4.47
C ASN A 213 19.55 -25.49 4.21
N PHE A 214 20.40 -25.51 5.24
CA PHE A 214 21.82 -25.21 5.10
C PHE A 214 22.55 -26.36 4.36
N ASP A 215 22.25 -27.60 4.70
CA ASP A 215 22.91 -28.76 4.12
C ASP A 215 22.40 -29.06 2.69
N GLU A 216 21.14 -28.70 2.38
CA GLU A 216 20.51 -28.88 1.05
C GLU A 216 20.95 -27.83 0.00
N TYR A 217 21.81 -26.87 0.33
CA TYR A 217 22.24 -25.85 -0.62
C TYR A 217 23.32 -26.37 -1.58
N GLU A 218 23.01 -26.38 -2.87
CA GLU A 218 23.88 -26.92 -3.93
C GLU A 218 24.81 -25.86 -4.59
N GLY A 219 24.89 -24.63 -4.05
CA GLY A 219 25.71 -23.56 -4.61
C GLY A 219 27.08 -23.39 -3.95
N ASN A 220 27.91 -22.52 -4.53
CA ASN A 220 29.22 -22.17 -3.97
C ASN A 220 29.05 -21.38 -2.66
N ALA A 221 29.81 -21.75 -1.63
CA ALA A 221 29.87 -21.01 -0.38
C ALA A 221 30.59 -19.66 -0.55
N TRP A 222 30.37 -18.72 0.38
CA TRP A 222 31.11 -17.46 0.40
C TRP A 222 32.48 -17.65 1.06
N GLU A 223 33.49 -17.88 0.23
CA GLU A 223 34.89 -17.93 0.65
C GLU A 223 35.49 -16.52 0.75
N LEU A 224 36.25 -16.29 1.82
CA LEU A 224 36.95 -15.04 2.10
C LEU A 224 38.44 -15.15 1.72
N PRO A 225 39.16 -14.04 1.48
CA PRO A 225 40.58 -14.04 1.14
C PRO A 225 41.47 -14.85 2.08
N SER A 226 41.16 -14.90 3.38
CA SER A 226 41.90 -15.71 4.35
C SER A 226 41.74 -17.24 4.17
N GLY A 227 40.81 -17.68 3.31
CA GLY A 227 40.35 -19.07 3.20
C GLY A 227 39.20 -19.42 4.15
N ALA A 228 38.78 -18.49 5.01
CA ALA A 228 37.60 -18.69 5.85
C ALA A 228 36.32 -18.74 5.01
N ILE A 229 35.39 -19.63 5.40
CA ILE A 229 34.07 -19.74 4.76
C ILE A 229 33.05 -18.98 5.60
N LEU A 230 32.60 -17.81 5.11
CA LEU A 230 31.66 -16.97 5.84
C LEU A 230 30.34 -17.70 6.11
N ASP A 231 29.87 -18.53 5.16
CA ASP A 231 28.65 -19.32 5.33
C ASP A 231 28.70 -20.19 6.60
N ASN A 232 29.83 -20.82 6.88
CA ASN A 232 30.02 -21.68 8.05
C ASN A 232 30.07 -20.85 9.34
N LEU A 233 30.79 -19.72 9.33
CA LEU A 233 30.85 -18.77 10.45
C LEU A 233 29.44 -18.27 10.83
N LEU A 234 28.62 -17.95 9.83
CA LEU A 234 27.23 -17.53 10.05
C LEU A 234 26.35 -18.68 10.52
N ALA A 235 26.50 -19.88 9.98
CA ALA A 235 25.75 -21.05 10.44
C ALA A 235 25.98 -21.32 11.93
N ASP A 236 27.24 -21.34 12.37
CA ASP A 236 27.62 -21.54 13.77
C ASP A 236 27.05 -20.46 14.70
N HIS A 237 26.94 -19.23 14.21
CA HIS A 237 26.32 -18.13 14.95
C HIS A 237 24.80 -18.27 15.02
N ILE A 238 24.15 -18.57 13.89
CA ILE A 238 22.69 -18.73 13.79
C ILE A 238 22.19 -19.82 14.73
N GLU A 239 22.90 -20.96 14.80
CA GLU A 239 22.55 -22.06 15.72
C GLU A 239 22.59 -21.66 17.19
N LYS A 240 23.33 -20.61 17.55
CA LYS A 240 23.45 -20.12 18.93
C LYS A 240 22.46 -19.02 19.26
N LEU A 241 21.73 -18.48 18.28
CA LEU A 241 20.78 -17.40 18.52
C LEU A 241 19.64 -17.85 19.46
N PRO A 242 19.23 -16.99 20.42
CA PRO A 242 18.19 -17.32 21.40
C PRO A 242 16.77 -17.15 20.87
N SER A 243 16.61 -16.49 19.72
CA SER A 243 15.32 -16.17 19.11
C SER A 243 15.43 -16.18 17.58
N GLU A 244 14.28 -16.24 16.92
CA GLU A 244 14.22 -16.14 15.46
C GLU A 244 14.72 -14.77 14.97
N SER A 245 15.54 -14.81 13.93
CA SER A 245 16.11 -13.66 13.23
C SER A 245 16.01 -13.86 11.72
N ALA A 246 16.22 -12.78 10.95
CA ALA A 246 16.25 -12.86 9.49
C ALA A 246 17.39 -13.78 8.96
N LEU A 247 18.47 -13.95 9.73
CA LEU A 247 19.58 -14.85 9.40
C LEU A 247 19.15 -16.32 9.30
N HIS A 248 18.12 -16.74 10.05
CA HIS A 248 17.54 -18.09 9.92
C HIS A 248 16.87 -18.32 8.55
N SER A 249 16.64 -17.25 7.78
CA SER A 249 16.19 -17.26 6.40
C SER A 249 17.29 -16.84 5.41
N PHE A 250 18.55 -16.90 5.83
CA PHE A 250 19.74 -16.49 5.08
C PHE A 250 19.73 -15.01 4.67
N ILE A 251 19.18 -14.13 5.51
CA ILE A 251 19.13 -12.68 5.24
C ILE A 251 20.01 -11.94 6.26
N ILE A 252 20.95 -11.16 5.75
CA ILE A 252 21.81 -10.26 6.50
C ILE A 252 21.11 -8.89 6.61
N GLU A 253 20.75 -8.51 7.84
CA GLU A 253 20.21 -7.19 8.18
C GLU A 253 21.23 -6.37 9.00
N ASP A 254 21.94 -7.01 9.94
CA ASP A 254 22.94 -6.37 10.81
C ASP A 254 24.36 -6.58 10.29
N VAL A 255 24.77 -5.75 9.32
CA VAL A 255 26.13 -5.79 8.77
C VAL A 255 27.19 -5.57 9.85
N LYS A 256 26.91 -4.73 10.86
CA LYS A 256 27.88 -4.44 11.92
C LYS A 256 28.15 -5.68 12.77
N GLY A 257 27.11 -6.43 13.11
CA GLY A 257 27.23 -7.72 13.80
C GLY A 257 28.09 -8.71 13.01
N ILE A 258 27.88 -8.84 11.70
CA ILE A 258 28.70 -9.71 10.84
C ILE A 258 30.17 -9.29 10.86
N LEU A 259 30.46 -7.99 10.71
CA LEU A 259 31.84 -7.49 10.70
C LEU A 259 32.56 -7.69 12.04
N GLN A 260 31.82 -7.77 13.15
CA GLN A 260 32.39 -8.05 14.48
C GLN A 260 32.75 -9.53 14.67
N MET A 261 32.15 -10.43 13.90
CA MET A 261 32.44 -11.86 13.95
C MET A 261 33.70 -12.25 13.17
N VAL A 262 34.14 -11.39 12.25
CA VAL A 262 35.31 -11.64 11.38
C VAL A 262 36.55 -10.99 12.00
N THR A 263 37.51 -11.83 12.37
CA THR A 263 38.73 -11.41 13.07
C THR A 263 39.83 -10.94 12.12
N ASP A 264 39.89 -11.51 10.92
CA ASP A 264 40.87 -11.12 9.91
C ASP A 264 40.54 -9.74 9.32
N GLU A 265 41.53 -8.85 9.27
CA GLU A 265 41.32 -7.46 8.82
C GLU A 265 41.04 -7.37 7.31
N THR A 266 41.67 -8.23 6.52
CA THR A 266 41.52 -8.25 5.06
C THR A 266 40.10 -8.67 4.70
N ASP A 267 39.63 -9.75 5.32
CA ASP A 267 38.26 -10.23 5.17
C ASP A 267 37.24 -9.19 5.65
N ARG A 268 37.50 -8.55 6.79
CA ARG A 268 36.63 -7.49 7.32
C ARG A 268 36.58 -6.28 6.39
N ALA A 269 37.70 -5.89 5.81
CA ALA A 269 37.76 -4.79 4.83
C ALA A 269 37.01 -5.15 3.53
N LEU A 270 37.16 -6.38 3.05
CA LEU A 270 36.39 -6.89 1.90
C LEU A 270 34.89 -6.86 2.21
N LEU A 271 34.46 -7.48 3.32
CA LEU A 271 33.05 -7.54 3.69
C LEU A 271 32.45 -6.17 3.96
N LYS A 272 33.21 -5.26 4.57
CA LYS A 272 32.77 -3.88 4.74
C LYS A 272 32.52 -3.26 3.38
N THR A 273 33.40 -3.46 2.41
CA THR A 273 33.22 -2.97 1.05
C THR A 273 32.01 -3.63 0.41
N THR A 274 31.93 -4.97 0.36
CA THR A 274 30.84 -5.70 -0.30
C THR A 274 29.46 -5.47 0.31
N LEU A 275 29.35 -5.45 1.64
CA LEU A 275 28.08 -5.30 2.34
C LEU A 275 27.67 -3.84 2.53
N MET A 276 28.62 -2.90 2.66
CA MET A 276 28.28 -1.46 2.70
C MET A 276 28.20 -0.83 1.31
N ASP A 277 28.50 -1.58 0.25
CA ASP A 277 28.33 -1.09 -1.10
C ASP A 277 26.85 -0.81 -1.41
N ARG A 278 26.52 0.48 -1.31
CA ARG A 278 25.24 1.07 -1.70
C ARG A 278 25.26 1.53 -3.15
N SER A 279 26.37 1.40 -3.88
CA SER A 279 26.52 1.84 -5.26
C SER A 279 25.79 0.92 -6.24
N THR A 280 24.49 0.77 -6.04
CA THR A 280 23.63 0.28 -7.12
C THR A 280 23.39 1.39 -8.10
N GLU A 281 23.86 1.20 -9.33
CA GLU A 281 23.39 1.94 -10.52
C GLU A 281 21.85 2.01 -10.59
N GLN A 282 21.18 1.04 -9.97
CA GLN A 282 19.73 0.92 -9.94
C GLN A 282 19.04 2.07 -9.21
N LEU A 283 19.59 2.53 -8.07
CA LEU A 283 19.11 3.70 -7.33
C LEU A 283 19.84 4.97 -7.78
N SER A 284 19.89 5.20 -9.10
CA SER A 284 20.42 6.44 -9.63
C SER A 284 19.59 7.63 -9.12
N ALA A 285 20.25 8.70 -8.69
CA ALA A 285 19.58 9.95 -8.38
C ALA A 285 18.69 10.45 -9.54
N LEU A 286 17.72 11.30 -9.22
CA LEU A 286 16.93 11.99 -10.24
C LEU A 286 17.86 12.77 -11.18
N SER A 287 17.53 12.75 -12.47
CA SER A 287 18.24 13.50 -13.51
C SER A 287 18.10 15.01 -13.26
N PRO A 288 19.00 15.85 -13.80
CA PRO A 288 18.88 17.30 -13.64
C PRO A 288 17.52 17.86 -14.08
N PRO A 289 16.90 17.42 -15.21
CA PRO A 289 15.52 17.81 -15.56
C PRO A 289 14.46 17.39 -14.54
N GLU A 290 14.53 16.17 -14.01
CA GLU A 290 13.59 15.67 -12.99
C GLU A 290 13.68 16.49 -11.69
N LYS A 291 14.91 16.80 -11.25
CA LYS A 291 15.15 17.68 -10.09
C LYS A 291 14.65 19.10 -10.34
N ALA A 292 14.90 19.65 -11.53
CA ALA A 292 14.43 20.97 -11.90
C ALA A 292 12.90 21.04 -11.92
N PHE A 293 12.21 19.97 -12.33
CA PHE A 293 10.76 19.86 -12.25
C PHE A 293 10.25 19.90 -10.80
N LEU A 294 10.80 19.08 -9.90
CA LEU A 294 10.39 19.09 -8.49
C LEU A 294 10.64 20.44 -7.81
N LYS A 295 11.75 21.11 -8.16
CA LYS A 295 12.09 22.44 -7.62
C LYS A 295 11.02 23.50 -7.94
N LYS A 296 10.20 23.33 -8.97
CA LYS A 296 9.08 24.26 -9.29
C LYS A 296 7.99 24.27 -8.22
N TYR A 297 7.89 23.22 -7.41
CA TYR A 297 6.96 23.13 -6.29
C TYR A 297 7.57 23.61 -4.97
N ASN A 298 8.83 24.05 -4.96
CA ASN A 298 9.46 24.64 -3.78
C ASN A 298 8.96 26.07 -3.58
N LEU A 299 7.70 26.17 -3.18
CA LEU A 299 6.96 27.41 -2.96
C LEU A 299 6.36 27.40 -1.55
N PRO A 300 6.10 28.59 -0.97
CA PRO A 300 5.27 28.72 0.21
C PRO A 300 3.89 28.11 -0.02
N PRO A 301 3.20 27.58 1.01
CA PRO A 301 1.90 26.91 0.86
C PRO A 301 0.85 27.70 0.07
N ASP A 302 0.76 29.03 0.26
CA ASP A 302 -0.21 29.87 -0.47
C ASP A 302 0.09 29.96 -1.98
N HIS A 303 1.36 30.10 -2.33
CA HIS A 303 1.80 30.10 -3.73
C HIS A 303 1.68 28.70 -4.35
N LEU A 304 1.99 27.65 -3.58
CA LEU A 304 1.84 26.27 -4.00
C LEU A 304 0.38 25.93 -4.28
N ARG A 305 -0.55 26.40 -3.45
CA ARG A 305 -1.99 26.28 -3.68
C ARG A 305 -2.38 26.86 -5.04
N ASN A 306 -1.93 28.08 -5.31
CA ASN A 306 -2.23 28.76 -6.58
C ASN A 306 -1.67 27.96 -7.75
N LEU A 307 -0.40 27.55 -7.69
CA LEU A 307 0.23 26.72 -8.72
C LEU A 307 -0.57 25.44 -9.01
N LEU A 308 -0.93 24.69 -7.96
CA LEU A 308 -1.67 23.44 -8.08
C LEU A 308 -3.11 23.64 -8.58
N ALA A 309 -3.72 24.80 -8.33
CA ALA A 309 -5.06 25.12 -8.80
C ALA A 309 -5.08 25.60 -10.26
N THR A 310 -4.04 26.32 -10.70
CA THR A 310 -4.01 26.97 -12.02
C THR A 310 -3.18 26.22 -13.06
N SER A 311 -2.45 25.18 -12.67
CA SER A 311 -1.51 24.52 -13.57
C SER A 311 -1.57 23.00 -13.43
N GLY A 312 -1.77 22.32 -14.56
CA GLY A 312 -1.57 20.87 -14.66
C GLY A 312 -0.08 20.53 -14.81
N TRP A 313 0.25 19.25 -14.64
CA TRP A 313 1.63 18.76 -14.72
C TRP A 313 2.35 19.13 -16.04
N ARG A 314 1.63 19.15 -17.18
CA ARG A 314 2.17 19.57 -18.49
C ARG A 314 2.54 21.05 -18.55
N THR A 315 1.72 21.89 -17.94
CA THR A 315 1.92 23.34 -17.88
C THR A 315 3.07 23.67 -16.94
N VAL A 316 3.16 23.00 -15.78
CA VAL A 316 4.32 23.11 -14.89
C VAL A 316 5.59 22.61 -15.58
N GLY A 317 5.49 21.54 -16.37
CA GLY A 317 6.59 20.95 -17.13
C GLY A 317 7.10 21.78 -18.31
N ASN A 318 6.36 22.81 -18.76
CA ASN A 318 6.56 23.49 -20.04
C ASN A 318 6.63 22.51 -21.23
N SER A 319 5.90 21.40 -21.17
CA SER A 319 5.91 20.37 -22.23
C SER A 319 4.51 20.21 -22.83
N LEU A 320 4.31 20.79 -24.02
CA LEU A 320 3.06 20.65 -24.79
C LEU A 320 3.02 19.36 -25.63
N LYS A 321 4.13 18.61 -25.74
CA LYS A 321 4.23 17.35 -26.50
C LYS A 321 4.48 16.19 -25.54
N LYS A 322 3.78 15.06 -25.79
CA LYS A 322 3.89 13.85 -24.96
C LYS A 322 5.31 13.28 -25.06
N LYS A 323 6.05 13.20 -23.95
CA LYS A 323 7.42 12.65 -23.90
C LYS A 323 7.50 11.48 -22.91
N PRO A 324 8.54 10.61 -22.99
CA PRO A 324 8.76 9.55 -22.01
C PRO A 324 8.84 10.05 -20.55
N ASP A 325 9.24 11.31 -20.33
CA ASP A 325 9.33 11.95 -19.00
C ASP A 325 7.95 12.35 -18.43
N ASP A 326 6.88 12.27 -19.23
CA ASP A 326 5.53 12.61 -18.80
C ASP A 326 5.07 11.76 -17.62
N GLU A 327 5.38 10.46 -17.62
CA GLU A 327 4.97 9.55 -16.54
C GLU A 327 5.62 9.91 -15.20
N PHE A 328 6.84 10.46 -15.22
CA PHE A 328 7.51 10.94 -14.01
C PHE A 328 6.84 12.22 -13.51
N GLN A 329 6.66 13.20 -14.41
CA GLN A 329 6.11 14.51 -14.07
C GLN A 329 4.67 14.40 -13.58
N GLU A 330 3.87 13.56 -14.23
CA GLU A 330 2.49 13.24 -13.87
C GLU A 330 2.41 12.61 -12.48
N ALA A 331 3.18 11.54 -12.22
CA ALA A 331 3.20 10.88 -10.92
C ALA A 331 3.66 11.83 -9.81
N ALA A 332 4.69 12.63 -10.06
CA ALA A 332 5.20 13.62 -9.11
C ALA A 332 4.15 14.71 -8.81
N HIS A 333 3.55 15.29 -9.84
CA HIS A 333 2.53 16.35 -9.69
C HIS A 333 1.32 15.86 -8.89
N PHE A 334 0.73 14.72 -9.28
CA PHE A 334 -0.44 14.20 -8.56
C PHE A 334 -0.12 13.79 -7.13
N SER A 335 1.09 13.30 -6.86
CA SER A 335 1.54 13.00 -5.49
C SER A 335 1.66 14.26 -4.63
N ILE A 336 2.24 15.35 -5.17
CA ILE A 336 2.35 16.64 -4.49
C ILE A 336 0.96 17.22 -4.24
N GLN A 337 0.10 17.21 -5.27
CA GLN A 337 -1.26 17.71 -5.17
C GLN A 337 -2.08 16.95 -4.11
N TYR A 338 -1.97 15.63 -4.09
CA TYR A 338 -2.62 14.78 -3.09
C TYR A 338 -2.14 15.14 -1.68
N LEU A 339 -0.82 15.10 -1.45
CA LEU A 339 -0.23 15.43 -0.15
C LEU A 339 -0.65 16.83 0.31
N PHE A 340 -0.53 17.83 -0.55
CA PHE A 340 -0.91 19.21 -0.21
C PHE A 340 -2.39 19.32 0.18
N THR A 341 -3.26 18.59 -0.53
CA THR A 341 -4.70 18.53 -0.21
C THR A 341 -4.96 17.92 1.16
N ILE A 342 -4.28 16.82 1.51
CA ILE A 342 -4.41 16.19 2.82
C ILE A 342 -3.93 17.12 3.93
N TYR A 343 -2.77 17.75 3.79
CA TYR A 343 -2.28 18.72 4.78
C TYR A 343 -3.29 19.86 4.97
N ARG A 344 -3.82 20.41 3.88
CA ARG A 344 -4.81 21.49 3.97
C ARG A 344 -6.08 21.07 4.69
N GLN A 345 -6.56 19.84 4.47
CA GLN A 345 -7.76 19.32 5.14
C GLN A 345 -7.59 19.19 6.66
N VAL A 346 -6.37 18.95 7.13
CA VAL A 346 -6.04 18.88 8.56
C VAL A 346 -5.47 20.20 9.10
N GLY A 347 -5.71 21.33 8.44
CA GLY A 347 -5.25 22.64 8.90
C GLY A 347 -3.73 22.82 8.85
N MET A 348 -3.08 22.15 7.90
CA MET A 348 -1.63 22.10 7.67
C MET A 348 -0.82 21.41 8.79
N VAL A 349 -1.48 20.79 9.76
CA VAL A 349 -0.86 20.08 10.89
C VAL A 349 -1.40 18.65 10.95
N VAL A 350 -0.52 17.68 10.72
CA VAL A 350 -0.88 16.26 10.74
C VAL A 350 -1.12 15.80 12.19
N PRO A 351 -2.27 15.19 12.51
CA PRO A 351 -2.51 14.68 13.86
C PRO A 351 -1.48 13.61 14.25
N THR A 352 -1.05 13.63 15.51
CA THR A 352 0.00 12.73 16.03
C THR A 352 -0.55 11.44 16.65
N ASP A 353 -1.85 11.40 16.89
CA ASP A 353 -2.57 10.31 17.55
C ASP A 353 -3.53 9.55 16.62
N SER A 354 -3.49 9.88 15.32
CA SER A 354 -4.21 9.20 14.24
C SER A 354 -4.04 7.68 14.25
N THR A 355 -5.06 6.97 13.77
CA THR A 355 -5.03 5.51 13.64
C THR A 355 -4.03 5.05 12.58
N GLU A 356 -3.61 3.79 12.64
CA GLU A 356 -2.77 3.18 11.59
C GLU A 356 -3.42 3.32 10.21
N SER A 357 -4.72 3.02 10.15
CA SER A 357 -5.56 3.14 8.96
C SER A 357 -5.58 4.57 8.40
N TRP A 358 -5.58 5.59 9.26
CA TRP A 358 -5.50 6.98 8.80
C TRP A 358 -4.14 7.28 8.16
N TYR A 359 -3.04 6.87 8.79
CA TYR A 359 -1.72 7.05 8.17
C TYR A 359 -1.62 6.31 6.84
N THR A 360 -2.05 5.05 6.76
CA THR A 360 -1.90 4.22 5.55
C THR A 360 -2.85 4.63 4.42
N HIS A 361 -4.12 4.86 4.71
CA HIS A 361 -5.15 5.07 3.70
C HIS A 361 -5.49 6.54 3.43
N VAL A 362 -5.04 7.47 4.29
CA VAL A 362 -5.20 8.91 4.07
C VAL A 362 -3.87 9.56 3.77
N LEU A 363 -2.91 9.56 4.71
CA LEU A 363 -1.66 10.30 4.51
C LEU A 363 -0.79 9.66 3.42
N TRP A 364 -0.49 8.37 3.53
CA TRP A 364 0.43 7.65 2.65
C TRP A 364 -0.22 7.08 1.39
N HIS A 365 -1.51 7.32 1.18
CA HIS A 365 -2.22 6.85 0.00
C HIS A 365 -1.64 7.39 -1.31
N PHE A 366 -0.95 8.54 -1.27
CA PHE A 366 -0.21 9.06 -2.44
C PHE A 366 0.84 8.07 -2.95
N ILE A 367 1.35 7.14 -2.13
CA ILE A 367 2.25 6.08 -2.61
C ILE A 367 1.56 5.28 -3.71
N GLY A 368 0.26 4.99 -3.57
CA GLY A 368 -0.48 4.30 -4.62
C GLY A 368 -0.54 5.10 -5.92
N VAL A 369 -0.80 6.40 -5.82
CA VAL A 369 -0.78 7.33 -6.96
C VAL A 369 0.61 7.37 -7.61
N LEU A 370 1.65 7.44 -6.79
CA LEU A 370 3.04 7.51 -7.23
C LEU A 370 3.48 6.20 -7.91
N MET A 371 3.14 5.05 -7.32
CA MET A 371 3.55 3.73 -7.81
C MET A 371 2.71 3.25 -8.98
N HIS A 372 1.52 3.80 -9.18
CA HIS A 372 0.70 3.48 -10.35
C HIS A 372 1.41 3.96 -11.62
N CYS A 373 1.72 3.02 -12.51
CA CYS A 373 2.22 3.29 -13.84
C CYS A 373 1.44 2.41 -14.81
N PRO A 374 0.46 2.95 -15.58
CA PRO A 374 -0.53 2.17 -16.30
C PRO A 374 0.02 1.01 -17.12
N PHE A 375 1.23 1.13 -17.66
CA PHE A 375 1.86 0.13 -18.52
C PHE A 375 3.02 -0.65 -17.88
N ARG A 376 3.49 -0.26 -16.68
CA ARG A 376 4.71 -0.86 -16.10
C ARG A 376 4.53 -1.40 -14.69
N LEU A 377 3.86 -0.66 -13.82
CA LEU A 377 3.69 -1.03 -12.41
C LEU A 377 2.22 -1.01 -12.00
N GLU A 378 1.82 -2.02 -11.25
CA GLU A 378 0.55 -2.11 -10.57
C GLU A 378 0.79 -2.02 -9.07
N TYR A 379 0.10 -1.09 -8.42
CA TYR A 379 0.04 -1.05 -6.96
C TYR A 379 -1.23 -1.73 -6.49
N GLN A 380 -1.08 -2.70 -5.59
CA GLN A 380 -2.19 -3.37 -4.92
C GLN A 380 -2.20 -2.91 -3.46
N PRO A 381 -3.13 -2.03 -3.07
CA PRO A 381 -3.24 -1.56 -1.69
C PRO A 381 -3.85 -2.61 -0.78
N GLY A 382 -3.52 -2.51 0.50
CA GLY A 382 -4.13 -3.29 1.56
C GLY A 382 -3.66 -4.74 1.57
N GLU A 383 -4.44 -5.54 2.31
CA GLU A 383 -4.30 -6.93 2.75
C GLU A 383 -4.00 -8.01 1.67
N ALA A 384 -3.20 -7.69 0.66
CA ALA A 384 -2.81 -8.55 -0.43
C ALA A 384 -1.81 -9.61 0.06
N HIS A 385 -2.01 -10.84 -0.41
CA HIS A 385 -1.12 -11.94 -0.09
C HIS A 385 -0.06 -12.06 -1.18
N SER A 386 1.21 -12.03 -0.79
CA SER A 386 2.33 -12.24 -1.72
C SER A 386 2.23 -13.61 -2.38
N ARG A 387 2.11 -13.62 -3.70
CA ARG A 387 2.16 -14.78 -4.57
C ARG A 387 3.51 -15.47 -4.47
N ALA A 388 4.61 -14.71 -4.39
CA ALA A 388 5.94 -15.27 -4.24
C ALA A 388 6.08 -16.06 -2.93
N SER A 389 5.59 -15.48 -1.83
CA SER A 389 5.53 -16.16 -0.53
C SER A 389 4.63 -17.40 -0.56
N SER A 390 3.49 -17.31 -1.24
CA SER A 390 2.57 -18.44 -1.43
C SER A 390 3.25 -19.56 -2.21
N HIS A 391 3.92 -19.24 -3.31
CA HIS A 391 4.63 -20.21 -4.16
C HIS A 391 5.69 -20.96 -3.36
N ARG A 392 6.56 -20.25 -2.62
CA ARG A 392 7.57 -20.90 -1.76
C ARG A 392 6.94 -21.87 -0.75
N ARG A 393 5.87 -21.44 -0.05
CA ARG A 393 5.20 -22.26 0.97
C ARG A 393 4.52 -23.50 0.41
N ASN A 394 4.18 -23.48 -0.88
CA ASN A 394 3.48 -24.57 -1.55
C ASN A 394 4.37 -25.30 -2.58
N LYS A 395 5.70 -25.10 -2.59
CA LYS A 395 6.60 -25.68 -3.60
C LYS A 395 6.56 -27.22 -3.63
N ASN A 396 6.41 -27.85 -2.47
CA ASN A 396 6.38 -29.30 -2.32
C ASN A 396 4.99 -29.83 -1.90
N ARG A 397 3.95 -29.03 -2.13
CA ARG A 397 2.56 -29.34 -1.76
C ARG A 397 2.05 -30.53 -2.60
N THR A 398 1.32 -31.45 -1.97
CA THR A 398 0.51 -32.44 -2.70
C THR A 398 -0.94 -31.99 -2.87
N ARG A 399 -1.72 -32.71 -3.69
CA ARG A 399 -3.12 -32.33 -4.00
C ARG A 399 -4.03 -32.42 -2.76
N GLU A 400 -3.70 -33.29 -1.83
CA GLU A 400 -4.48 -33.61 -0.62
C GLU A 400 -4.30 -32.57 0.48
N GLU A 401 -3.20 -31.82 0.44
CA GLU A 401 -2.92 -30.79 1.43
C GLU A 401 -3.75 -29.53 1.19
N ARG A 402 -3.95 -28.71 2.21
CA ARG A 402 -4.57 -27.38 2.04
C ARG A 402 -3.52 -26.39 1.52
N GLN A 403 -3.87 -25.57 0.53
CA GLN A 403 -2.96 -24.55 0.03
C GLN A 403 -2.72 -23.48 1.11
N TYR A 404 -1.45 -23.20 1.39
CA TYR A 404 -1.07 -22.11 2.28
C TYR A 404 -1.19 -20.78 1.56
N THR A 405 -1.71 -19.76 2.24
CA THR A 405 -1.64 -18.39 1.74
C THR A 405 -0.24 -17.82 1.96
N GLY A 406 0.15 -16.88 1.11
CA GLY A 406 1.40 -16.13 1.25
C GLY A 406 1.41 -15.22 2.47
N HIS A 407 2.52 -14.54 2.69
CA HIS A 407 2.56 -13.45 3.65
C HIS A 407 1.64 -12.32 3.17
N LYS A 408 0.89 -11.74 4.11
CA LYS A 408 0.00 -10.62 3.88
C LYS A 408 0.77 -9.32 4.02
N ALA A 409 0.76 -8.45 3.03
CA ALA A 409 1.38 -7.12 3.07
C ALA A 409 0.30 -6.03 3.15
N ASP A 410 0.68 -4.81 3.53
CA ASP A 410 -0.19 -3.64 3.50
C ASP A 410 -0.19 -2.95 2.12
N GLY A 411 0.78 -3.30 1.28
CA GLY A 411 0.80 -2.94 -0.13
C GLY A 411 1.80 -3.80 -0.91
N LEU A 412 1.49 -4.07 -2.17
CA LEU A 412 2.39 -4.75 -3.11
C LEU A 412 2.55 -3.90 -4.38
N VAL A 413 3.75 -3.91 -4.95
CA VAL A 413 4.01 -3.38 -6.30
C VAL A 413 4.40 -4.52 -7.21
N ILE A 414 3.71 -4.65 -8.33
CA ILE A 414 3.84 -5.75 -9.29
C ILE A 414 4.21 -5.17 -10.65
N THR A 415 5.15 -5.79 -11.36
CA THR A 415 5.41 -5.42 -12.76
C THR A 415 4.26 -5.91 -13.65
N LYS A 416 3.69 -5.02 -14.46
CA LYS A 416 2.63 -5.39 -15.40
C LYS A 416 3.15 -6.21 -16.58
N LEU A 417 4.45 -6.13 -16.87
CA LEU A 417 5.05 -6.80 -18.03
C LEU A 417 5.20 -8.31 -17.81
N SER A 418 5.55 -8.73 -16.60
CA SER A 418 5.81 -10.15 -16.27
C SER A 418 5.05 -10.67 -15.06
N ARG A 419 4.23 -9.82 -14.41
CA ARG A 419 3.41 -10.13 -13.23
C ARG A 419 4.18 -10.58 -11.98
N PHE A 420 5.50 -10.40 -11.96
CA PHE A 420 6.30 -10.60 -10.76
C PHE A 420 6.09 -9.48 -9.74
N GLU A 421 6.13 -9.86 -8.47
CA GLU A 421 6.13 -8.93 -7.34
C GLU A 421 7.52 -8.31 -7.21
N LEU A 422 7.58 -6.99 -7.10
CA LEU A 422 8.82 -6.23 -7.00
C LEU A 422 8.98 -5.55 -5.65
N CYS A 423 7.88 -5.13 -5.03
CA CYS A 423 7.92 -4.42 -3.75
C CYS A 423 6.84 -4.90 -2.78
N ALA A 424 7.20 -4.97 -1.50
CA ALA A 424 6.25 -5.10 -0.41
C ALA A 424 6.28 -3.86 0.49
N ILE A 425 5.13 -3.52 1.06
CA ILE A 425 4.95 -2.42 2.01
C ILE A 425 4.35 -2.97 3.29
N GLU A 426 4.96 -2.61 4.42
CA GLU A 426 4.42 -2.83 5.76
C GLU A 426 4.21 -1.48 6.44
N ALA A 427 3.15 -1.36 7.24
CA ALA A 427 2.79 -0.14 7.92
C ALA A 427 2.61 -0.33 9.42
N ALA A 428 2.85 0.76 10.15
CA ALA A 428 2.72 0.81 11.58
C ALA A 428 2.13 2.15 12.03
N LYS A 429 1.24 2.10 13.02
CA LYS A 429 0.67 3.29 13.67
C LYS A 429 1.72 4.25 14.21
N LYS A 430 2.77 3.71 14.85
CA LYS A 430 3.75 4.49 15.62
C LYS A 430 5.16 4.20 15.13
N ASP A 431 5.98 5.25 15.13
CA ASP A 431 7.41 5.13 15.01
C ASP A 431 8.04 5.08 16.41
N ASN A 432 8.27 3.87 16.91
CA ASN A 432 8.99 3.66 18.18
C ASN A 432 10.51 3.57 17.96
N GLY A 433 11.01 4.09 16.82
CA GLY A 433 12.39 3.97 16.40
C GLY A 433 12.74 2.58 15.85
N PRO A 434 14.00 2.42 15.37
CA PRO A 434 14.45 1.20 14.71
C PRO A 434 14.49 -0.04 15.62
N ASN A 435 14.56 0.16 16.93
CA ASN A 435 14.65 -0.92 17.93
C ASN A 435 13.28 -1.30 18.54
N GLY A 436 12.18 -0.68 18.12
CA GLY A 436 10.85 -1.04 18.59
C GLY A 436 10.44 -2.45 18.12
N SER A 437 9.79 -3.25 18.96
CA SER A 437 9.43 -4.64 18.60
C SER A 437 8.63 -4.74 17.31
N LYS A 438 7.63 -3.86 17.10
CA LYS A 438 6.87 -3.81 15.85
C LYS A 438 7.74 -3.45 14.64
N ALA A 439 8.67 -2.50 14.80
CA ALA A 439 9.59 -2.11 13.74
C ALA A 439 10.51 -3.27 13.34
N LEU A 440 11.02 -4.03 14.31
CA LEU A 440 11.85 -5.22 14.08
C LEU A 440 11.05 -6.37 13.45
N ASP A 441 9.84 -6.63 13.94
CA ASP A 441 8.97 -7.69 13.43
C ASP A 441 8.52 -7.40 11.99
N ASP A 442 8.09 -6.16 11.71
CA ASP A 442 7.66 -5.72 10.37
C ASP A 442 8.85 -5.73 9.40
N THR A 443 10.04 -5.29 9.82
CA THR A 443 11.26 -5.38 8.99
C THR A 443 11.62 -6.84 8.69
N ARG A 444 11.62 -7.74 9.68
CA ARG A 444 11.88 -9.18 9.46
C ARG A 444 10.87 -9.81 8.51
N LYS A 445 9.58 -9.46 8.64
CA LYS A 445 8.52 -9.93 7.75
C LYS A 445 8.74 -9.42 6.32
N LEU A 446 9.05 -8.14 6.17
CA LEU A 446 9.36 -7.49 4.89
C LEU A 446 10.58 -8.14 4.22
N ALA A 447 11.62 -8.44 4.99
CA ALA A 447 12.83 -9.12 4.54
C ALA A 447 12.51 -10.49 3.92
N LYS A 448 11.73 -11.30 4.63
CA LYS A 448 11.32 -12.63 4.14
C LYS A 448 10.48 -12.52 2.86
N MET A 449 9.53 -11.60 2.81
CA MET A 449 8.70 -11.40 1.61
C MET A 449 9.54 -10.96 0.40
N THR A 450 10.43 -9.99 0.58
CA THR A 450 11.27 -9.48 -0.51
C THR A 450 12.29 -10.51 -0.99
N LYS A 451 12.81 -11.37 -0.09
CA LYS A 451 13.58 -12.56 -0.48
C LYS A 451 12.72 -13.53 -1.30
N ASP A 452 11.50 -13.83 -0.85
CA ASP A 452 10.59 -14.73 -1.59
C ASP A 452 10.31 -14.18 -3.00
N MET A 453 10.11 -12.86 -3.15
CA MET A 453 9.98 -12.18 -4.45
C MET A 453 11.24 -12.31 -5.31
N HIS A 454 12.42 -12.17 -4.70
CA HIS A 454 13.71 -12.30 -5.39
C HIS A 454 13.90 -13.74 -5.90
N ASP A 455 13.69 -14.72 -5.03
CA ASP A 455 13.73 -16.14 -5.37
C ASP A 455 12.75 -16.48 -6.49
N SER A 456 11.54 -15.92 -6.48
CA SER A 456 10.54 -16.17 -7.52
C SER A 456 11.01 -15.70 -8.91
N VAL A 457 11.69 -14.56 -9.01
CA VAL A 457 12.23 -14.09 -10.29
C VAL A 457 13.46 -14.91 -10.69
N ARG A 458 14.34 -15.22 -9.73
CA ARG A 458 15.54 -16.06 -9.97
C ARG A 458 15.16 -17.44 -10.48
N ASP A 459 14.19 -18.10 -9.85
CA ASP A 459 13.76 -19.45 -10.21
C ASP A 459 13.13 -19.50 -11.62
N ALA A 460 12.61 -18.36 -12.11
CA ALA A 460 12.08 -18.23 -13.47
C ALA A 460 13.12 -17.74 -14.49
N ALA A 461 14.31 -17.31 -14.07
CA ALA A 461 15.31 -16.73 -14.94
C ALA A 461 16.07 -17.81 -15.72
N THR A 462 16.31 -17.56 -17.01
CA THR A 462 17.13 -18.42 -17.88
C THR A 462 18.60 -18.02 -17.91
N THR A 463 18.93 -16.88 -17.31
CA THR A 463 20.30 -16.34 -17.21
C THR A 463 20.67 -16.10 -15.75
N ASN A 464 21.97 -16.00 -15.48
CA ASN A 464 22.45 -15.63 -14.15
C ASN A 464 22.18 -14.14 -13.91
N ILE A 465 21.21 -13.85 -13.04
CA ILE A 465 20.78 -12.51 -12.67
C ILE A 465 21.12 -12.15 -11.22
N ARG A 466 21.97 -12.95 -10.57
CA ARG A 466 22.28 -12.84 -9.15
C ARG A 466 22.67 -11.42 -8.72
N ASP A 467 23.61 -10.83 -9.45
CA ASP A 467 24.22 -9.54 -9.10
C ASP A 467 23.41 -8.34 -9.62
N THR A 468 22.41 -8.60 -10.47
CA THR A 468 21.58 -7.58 -11.10
C THR A 468 20.16 -7.53 -10.53
N LEU A 469 19.60 -8.64 -10.04
CA LEU A 469 18.25 -8.66 -9.51
C LEU A 469 18.18 -8.00 -8.13
N VAL A 470 17.26 -7.05 -8.01
CA VAL A 470 16.92 -6.41 -6.74
C VAL A 470 15.42 -6.35 -6.57
N THR A 471 14.96 -6.71 -5.38
CA THR A 471 13.59 -6.49 -4.93
C THR A 471 13.56 -5.41 -3.86
N PHE A 472 12.38 -4.84 -3.64
CA PHE A 472 12.21 -3.58 -2.94
C PHE A 472 11.30 -3.74 -1.73
N GLY A 473 11.54 -2.98 -0.68
CA GLY A 473 10.69 -2.95 0.49
C GLY A 473 10.47 -1.52 0.97
N ALA A 474 9.30 -1.25 1.54
CA ALA A 474 9.04 -0.02 2.27
C ALA A 474 8.38 -0.33 3.62
N ARG A 475 8.86 0.32 4.68
CA ARG A 475 8.19 0.34 5.98
C ARG A 475 7.71 1.74 6.28
N ILE A 476 6.42 1.87 6.52
CA ILE A 476 5.77 3.12 6.92
C ILE A 476 5.53 3.08 8.42
N SER A 477 5.87 4.13 9.14
CA SER A 477 5.68 4.22 10.59
C SER A 477 5.31 5.66 10.94
N ALA A 478 4.03 5.91 11.23
CA ALA A 478 3.49 7.26 11.38
C ALA A 478 3.87 8.20 10.21
N LEU A 479 4.75 9.18 10.43
CA LEU A 479 5.22 10.14 9.42
C LEU A 479 6.52 9.71 8.72
N THR A 480 7.11 8.58 9.12
CA THR A 480 8.38 8.09 8.58
C THR A 480 8.15 6.99 7.55
N ILE A 481 8.89 7.03 6.45
CA ILE A 481 9.04 5.92 5.51
C ILE A 481 10.51 5.50 5.45
N THR A 482 10.75 4.20 5.59
CA THR A 482 12.07 3.58 5.41
C THR A 482 12.04 2.69 4.18
N LEU A 483 12.95 2.94 3.24
CA LEU A 483 13.06 2.23 1.98
C LEU A 483 14.22 1.22 2.04
N TYR A 484 13.97 0.01 1.54
CA TYR A 484 14.89 -1.11 1.59
C TYR A 484 15.10 -1.74 0.21
N THR A 485 16.31 -2.19 -0.08
CA THR A 485 16.53 -3.13 -1.20
C THR A 485 16.95 -4.49 -0.68
N MET A 486 16.60 -5.53 -1.41
CA MET A 486 17.02 -6.89 -1.16
C MET A 486 17.89 -7.37 -2.32
N ARG A 487 19.09 -7.86 -2.01
CA ARG A 487 20.08 -8.30 -2.99
C ARG A 487 20.65 -9.64 -2.59
N GLN A 488 20.99 -10.47 -3.57
CA GLN A 488 21.76 -11.68 -3.29
C GLN A 488 23.25 -11.32 -3.18
N ARG A 489 23.95 -11.89 -2.21
CA ARG A 489 25.40 -11.78 -2.02
C ARG A 489 26.07 -13.10 -2.37
N PRO A 490 27.42 -13.19 -2.44
CA PRO A 490 28.11 -14.47 -2.59
C PRO A 490 27.63 -15.51 -1.55
N GLY A 491 27.79 -16.80 -1.83
CA GLY A 491 27.17 -17.84 -1.00
C GLY A 491 25.64 -17.94 -1.12
N ARG A 492 25.01 -18.38 -0.05
CA ARG A 492 23.54 -18.50 0.05
C ARG A 492 22.82 -17.26 0.57
N PHE A 493 23.56 -16.22 0.96
CA PHE A 493 23.02 -15.12 1.73
C PHE A 493 22.45 -14.00 0.86
N TYR A 494 21.40 -13.41 1.40
CA TYR A 494 20.78 -12.19 0.92
C TYR A 494 21.14 -11.06 1.87
N GLN A 495 21.07 -9.83 1.38
CA GLN A 495 21.22 -8.65 2.20
C GLN A 495 20.01 -7.74 2.03
N LEU A 496 19.38 -7.39 3.15
CA LEU A 496 18.42 -6.31 3.21
C LEU A 496 19.17 -5.00 3.52
N CYS A 497 19.28 -4.13 2.52
CA CYS A 497 19.94 -2.84 2.63
C CYS A 497 18.92 -1.74 2.99
N THR A 498 19.17 -0.99 4.07
CA THR A 498 18.40 0.24 4.34
C THR A 498 18.95 1.37 3.47
N GLU A 499 18.16 1.82 2.51
CA GLU A 499 18.59 2.83 1.53
C GLU A 499 18.38 4.25 2.04
N SER A 500 17.19 4.52 2.57
CA SER A 500 16.85 5.81 3.15
C SER A 500 15.76 5.67 4.20
N SER A 501 15.79 6.55 5.20
CA SER A 501 14.70 6.75 6.14
C SER A 501 14.42 8.25 6.16
N VAL A 502 13.21 8.62 5.77
CA VAL A 502 12.78 10.01 5.62
C VAL A 502 11.42 10.21 6.24
N SER A 503 11.19 11.38 6.84
CA SER A 503 9.93 11.70 7.50
C SER A 503 9.27 12.92 6.86
N LEU A 504 7.97 12.83 6.70
CA LEU A 504 7.13 13.99 6.44
C LEU A 504 7.15 14.90 7.68
N PRO A 505 7.22 16.24 7.52
CA PRO A 505 7.11 17.13 8.66
C PRO A 505 5.69 17.05 9.23
N ASN A 506 5.53 17.22 10.55
CA ASN A 506 4.19 17.25 11.15
C ASN A 506 3.34 18.40 10.58
N MET A 507 3.95 19.58 10.44
CA MET A 507 3.31 20.75 9.87
C MET A 507 3.93 21.07 8.51
N TRP A 508 3.15 21.44 7.50
CA TRP A 508 3.70 21.93 6.24
C TRP A 508 3.71 23.47 6.23
N THR A 509 4.91 24.02 6.30
CA THR A 509 5.22 25.46 6.33
C THR A 509 6.08 25.85 5.13
N GLU A 510 6.27 27.15 4.92
CA GLU A 510 7.21 27.66 3.91
C GLU A 510 8.63 27.12 4.10
N GLU A 511 9.11 27.02 5.35
CA GLU A 511 10.47 26.59 5.67
C GLU A 511 10.73 25.11 5.39
N ASN A 512 9.67 24.28 5.41
CA ASN A 512 9.81 22.82 5.31
C ASN A 512 9.16 22.20 4.06
N THR A 513 8.70 23.00 3.10
CA THR A 513 8.30 22.49 1.78
C THR A 513 9.39 21.61 1.15
N MET A 514 10.66 22.01 1.29
CA MET A 514 11.80 21.21 0.82
C MET A 514 11.91 19.85 1.51
N ALA A 515 11.49 19.71 2.77
CA ALA A 515 11.47 18.42 3.46
C ALA A 515 10.42 17.48 2.84
N VAL A 516 9.23 18.00 2.54
CA VAL A 516 8.17 17.23 1.84
C VAL A 516 8.63 16.81 0.45
N LEU A 517 9.22 17.73 -0.31
CA LEU A 517 9.78 17.43 -1.63
C LEU A 517 10.94 16.42 -1.55
N GLY A 518 11.76 16.50 -0.50
CA GLY A 518 12.81 15.53 -0.23
C GLY A 518 12.29 14.11 0.01
N VAL A 519 11.18 13.96 0.75
CA VAL A 519 10.50 12.66 0.91
C VAL A 519 10.04 12.13 -0.46
N LEU A 520 9.37 12.96 -1.25
CA LEU A 520 8.91 12.60 -2.58
C LEU A 520 10.05 12.22 -3.53
N GLU A 521 11.16 12.98 -3.52
CA GLU A 521 12.34 12.69 -4.32
C GLU A 521 12.88 11.29 -4.02
N ARG A 522 12.99 10.90 -2.75
CA ARG A 522 13.47 9.55 -2.37
C ARG A 522 12.55 8.45 -2.88
N ILE A 523 11.23 8.62 -2.73
CA ILE A 523 10.26 7.63 -3.20
C ILE A 523 10.25 7.57 -4.74
N LEU A 524 10.42 8.69 -5.44
CA LEU A 524 10.49 8.74 -6.90
C LEU A 524 11.76 8.07 -7.46
N VAL A 525 12.92 8.24 -6.80
CA VAL A 525 14.14 7.47 -7.14
C VAL A 525 13.88 5.97 -7.04
N PHE A 526 13.21 5.56 -5.96
CA PHE A 526 12.87 4.18 -5.70
C PHE A 526 11.88 3.61 -6.74
N ARG A 527 10.84 4.39 -7.09
CA ARG A 527 9.92 4.08 -8.19
C ARG A 527 10.65 3.90 -9.52
N LYS A 528 11.58 4.81 -9.85
CA LYS A 528 12.36 4.75 -11.09
C LYS A 528 13.19 3.47 -11.16
N ALA A 529 13.79 3.05 -10.05
CA ALA A 529 14.51 1.78 -9.94
C ALA A 529 13.58 0.58 -10.16
N MET A 530 12.40 0.56 -9.53
CA MET A 530 11.39 -0.49 -9.73
C MET A 530 10.91 -0.58 -11.18
N VAL A 531 10.67 0.57 -11.84
CA VAL A 531 10.29 0.60 -13.25
C VAL A 531 11.36 -0.05 -14.13
N ARG A 532 12.65 0.29 -13.92
CA ARG A 532 13.76 -0.30 -14.67
C ARG A 532 13.86 -1.81 -14.41
N MET A 533 13.76 -2.24 -13.16
CA MET A 533 13.78 -3.65 -12.80
C MET A 533 12.65 -4.42 -13.48
N GLY A 534 11.42 -3.88 -13.43
CA GLY A 534 10.26 -4.46 -14.09
C GLY A 534 10.39 -4.58 -15.61
N GLN A 535 11.21 -3.75 -16.25
CA GLN A 535 11.53 -3.82 -17.68
C GLN A 535 12.63 -4.84 -18.02
N GLN A 536 13.54 -5.10 -17.08
CA GLN A 536 14.60 -6.09 -17.25
C GLN A 536 14.10 -7.52 -17.06
N ILE A 537 13.20 -7.76 -16.10
CA ILE A 537 12.71 -9.11 -15.77
C ILE A 537 12.21 -9.92 -16.98
N PRO A 538 11.38 -9.38 -17.90
CA PRO A 538 10.94 -10.14 -19.07
C PRO A 538 12.10 -10.64 -19.95
N GLN A 539 13.23 -9.93 -19.97
CA GLN A 539 14.43 -10.32 -20.72
C GLN A 539 15.14 -11.50 -20.06
N TRP A 540 14.92 -11.71 -18.76
CA TRP A 540 15.54 -12.78 -17.98
C TRP A 540 14.68 -14.03 -17.93
N THR A 541 13.35 -13.91 -17.89
CA THR A 541 12.47 -15.04 -17.51
C THR A 541 11.87 -15.81 -18.68
N SER A 542 12.26 -15.52 -19.93
CA SER A 542 11.63 -16.09 -21.15
C SER A 542 10.09 -15.93 -21.26
N VAL A 543 9.49 -15.19 -20.33
CA VAL A 543 8.07 -14.82 -20.33
C VAL A 543 7.90 -13.72 -21.37
N SER A 544 7.59 -14.11 -22.60
CA SER A 544 7.12 -13.18 -23.61
C SER A 544 5.76 -12.62 -23.18
N VAL A 545 5.57 -11.31 -23.39
CA VAL A 545 4.28 -10.63 -23.18
C VAL A 545 3.30 -11.23 -24.18
N GLY A 546 2.56 -12.25 -23.76
CA GLY A 546 1.43 -12.78 -24.52
C GLY A 546 0.39 -11.67 -24.66
N GLY A 547 0.26 -11.13 -25.87
CA GLY A 547 -0.84 -10.25 -26.23
C GLY A 547 -2.19 -10.95 -26.02
N SER A 548 -3.19 -10.15 -25.64
CA SER A 548 -4.64 -10.42 -25.67
C SER A 548 -5.15 -11.62 -24.85
N ASP A 549 -5.64 -11.38 -23.63
CA ASP A 549 -7.09 -11.39 -23.31
C ASP A 549 -7.31 -11.01 -21.82
N PRO A 550 -8.22 -10.08 -21.44
CA PRO A 550 -8.44 -9.71 -20.03
C PRO A 550 -9.22 -10.76 -19.21
N GLY A 551 -9.51 -11.95 -19.76
CA GLY A 551 -10.57 -12.81 -19.26
C GLY A 551 -10.21 -14.22 -18.81
N SER A 552 -8.98 -14.72 -18.97
CA SER A 552 -8.77 -16.18 -18.83
C SER A 552 -7.40 -16.66 -18.36
N HIS A 553 -6.68 -16.00 -17.45
CA HIS A 553 -5.35 -16.49 -17.03
C HIS A 553 -5.09 -16.48 -15.51
N ASP A 554 -5.69 -17.44 -14.81
CA ASP A 554 -5.07 -18.05 -13.63
C ASP A 554 -4.25 -19.32 -13.98
N ASP A 555 -4.46 -19.95 -15.15
CA ASP A 555 -3.89 -21.26 -15.45
C ASP A 555 -2.55 -21.27 -16.22
N LYS A 556 -2.20 -20.23 -16.99
CA LYS A 556 -0.98 -20.28 -17.83
C LYS A 556 0.32 -20.13 -17.05
N LEU A 557 0.32 -19.49 -15.89
CA LEU A 557 1.50 -19.42 -15.02
C LEU A 557 1.73 -20.72 -14.23
N ALA A 558 0.67 -21.52 -14.03
CA ALA A 558 0.78 -22.85 -13.42
C ALA A 558 1.34 -23.88 -14.42
N ALA A 559 0.98 -23.77 -15.70
CA ALA A 559 1.38 -24.75 -16.73
C ALA A 559 2.88 -24.73 -17.07
N THR A 560 3.57 -23.60 -16.94
CA THR A 560 5.02 -23.52 -17.25
C THR A 560 5.91 -23.93 -16.08
N LEU A 561 5.35 -24.16 -14.88
CA LEU A 561 6.11 -24.41 -13.65
C LEU A 561 5.88 -25.80 -13.03
N THR A 562 5.18 -26.71 -13.71
CA THR A 562 5.03 -28.11 -13.27
C THR A 562 5.64 -29.10 -14.27
N SER A 563 6.93 -29.41 -14.07
CA SER A 563 7.54 -30.76 -14.04
C SER A 563 8.96 -30.81 -14.62
N PRO A 564 9.92 -31.33 -13.85
CA PRO A 564 10.95 -32.22 -14.34
C PRO A 564 10.67 -33.65 -13.83
N HIS A 565 10.65 -34.66 -14.71
CA HIS A 565 11.23 -35.99 -14.44
C HIS A 565 11.20 -36.88 -15.70
N LEU A 566 12.41 -37.30 -16.07
CA LEU A 566 12.80 -38.39 -16.96
C LEU A 566 12.22 -39.74 -16.52
N ILE A 567 11.93 -40.65 -17.46
CA ILE A 567 12.43 -42.06 -17.46
C ILE A 567 12.50 -42.58 -18.94
N PRO A 568 13.12 -43.73 -19.30
CA PRO A 568 14.33 -43.79 -20.15
C PRO A 568 14.16 -44.61 -21.44
N ASP A 569 15.22 -44.58 -22.27
CA ASP A 569 15.64 -45.51 -23.34
C ASP A 569 14.62 -46.44 -24.01
N THR A 570 14.44 -46.24 -25.31
CA THR A 570 14.39 -47.36 -26.26
C THR A 570 15.27 -47.06 -27.47
N ASP A 571 16.26 -47.92 -27.59
CA ASP A 571 17.16 -48.22 -28.70
C ASP A 571 16.42 -48.38 -30.04
N LEU A 572 16.84 -47.68 -31.10
CA LEU A 572 16.54 -48.05 -32.49
C LEU A 572 17.59 -47.43 -33.43
N THR A 573 18.59 -48.24 -33.76
CA THR A 573 19.41 -48.15 -34.97
C THR A 573 18.58 -48.42 -36.23
N ALA A 574 18.58 -47.50 -37.20
CA ALA A 574 18.49 -47.72 -38.66
C ALA A 574 18.42 -46.33 -39.32
N VAL A 575 19.46 -45.85 -40.01
CA VAL A 575 19.64 -45.99 -41.45
C VAL A 575 18.35 -45.75 -42.23
N GLU A 576 18.16 -44.54 -42.75
CA GLU A 576 17.68 -44.35 -44.12
C GLU A 576 18.02 -42.95 -44.63
N THR A 577 18.79 -42.94 -45.71
CA THR A 577 19.09 -41.83 -46.60
C THR A 577 17.83 -41.27 -47.25
N VAL A 578 17.70 -39.95 -47.32
CA VAL A 578 16.74 -39.27 -48.21
C VAL A 578 17.52 -38.34 -49.15
N PRO A 579 17.28 -38.39 -50.47
CA PRO A 579 18.13 -37.78 -51.48
C PRO A 579 17.75 -36.31 -51.77
N GLU A 580 18.74 -35.60 -52.32
CA GLU A 580 18.59 -34.34 -53.04
C GLU A 580 17.49 -34.42 -54.10
N ILE A 581 16.62 -33.41 -54.15
CA ILE A 581 15.94 -33.01 -55.38
C ILE A 581 16.12 -31.51 -55.57
N SER A 582 16.88 -31.21 -56.63
CA SER A 582 17.07 -29.91 -57.23
C SER A 582 15.86 -29.48 -58.07
N LEU A 583 15.50 -28.21 -57.90
CA LEU A 583 15.08 -27.21 -58.89
C LEU A 583 13.87 -27.45 -59.81
N SER A 584 12.91 -26.54 -59.67
CA SER A 584 12.45 -25.65 -60.75
C SER A 584 12.02 -24.30 -60.17
#